data_AF-A0A2D8I245-F1
#
_entry.id   AF-A0A2D8I245-F1
#
_cell.length_a   1.000
_cell.length_b   1.000
_cell.length_c   1.000
_cell.angle_alpha   90.00
_cell.angle_beta   90.00
_cell.angle_gamma   90.00
#
_symmetry.space_group_name_H-M   'P 1'
#
loop_
_entity.id
_entity.type
_entity.pdbx_description
1 polymer ?
#
loop_
_entity_poly.entity_id
_entity_poly.type
_entity_poly.pdbx_seq_one_letter_code
_entity_poly.pdbx_strand_id
1 'polypeptide(L)' 'SNANPVVQVINDKSKEVQYTVRVQGKNFQPKVYSLDPHSVKLGKNIPNTTLISGFIPVPKQKEAKSLKVDPYL' A
#
# COMPACT_ATOMS: atom_id res chain seq x y z
N SER A 1 -2.92 -8.29 21.13
CA SER A 1 -1.91 -7.56 20.34
C SER A 1 -2.41 -7.46 18.91
N ASN A 2 -2.53 -6.27 18.34
CA ASN A 2 -2.84 -6.14 16.91
C ASN A 2 -1.57 -6.44 16.12
N ALA A 3 -1.63 -7.41 15.21
CA ALA A 3 -0.50 -7.74 14.36
C ALA A 3 -0.23 -6.58 13.40
N ASN A 4 1.03 -6.23 13.19
CA ASN A 4 1.40 -5.26 12.16
C ASN A 4 1.12 -5.87 10.76
N PRO A 5 0.29 -5.25 9.89
CA PRO A 5 -0.06 -5.85 8.60
C PRO A 5 1.14 -5.94 7.67
N VAL A 6 1.14 -6.97 6.81
CA VAL A 6 1.99 -7.05 5.63
C VAL A 6 1.28 -6.31 4.51
N VAL A 7 1.96 -5.35 3.89
CA VAL A 7 1.44 -4.50 2.82
C VAL A 7 2.31 -4.68 1.58
N GLN A 8 1.68 -4.79 0.41
CA GLN A 8 2.33 -4.91 -0.89
C GLN A 8 1.86 -3.79 -1.81
N VAL A 9 2.80 -3.13 -2.48
CA VAL A 9 2.53 -2.04 -3.43
C VAL A 9 2.90 -2.50 -4.83
N ILE A 10 1.98 -2.32 -5.78
CA ILE A 10 2.05 -2.86 -7.14
C ILE A 10 1.85 -1.71 -8.12
N ASN A 11 2.70 -1.63 -9.15
CA ASN A 11 2.44 -0.74 -10.29
C ASN A 11 1.43 -1.43 -11.22
N ASP A 12 0.28 -0.81 -11.46
CA ASP A 12 -0.80 -1.44 -12.23
C ASP A 12 -0.50 -1.51 -13.72
N LYS A 13 0.43 -0.70 -14.23
CA LYS A 13 0.84 -0.71 -15.64
C LYS A 13 1.87 -1.81 -15.91
N SER A 14 2.96 -1.86 -15.14
CA SER A 14 4.00 -2.89 -15.31
C SER A 14 3.64 -4.23 -14.68
N LYS A 15 2.65 -4.23 -13.77
CA LYS A 15 2.28 -5.38 -12.91
C LYS A 15 3.38 -5.81 -11.94
N GLU A 16 4.42 -4.99 -11.79
CA GLU A 16 5.52 -5.27 -10.86
C GLU A 16 5.11 -4.98 -9.43
N VAL A 17 5.50 -5.89 -8.53
CA VAL A 17 5.54 -5.61 -7.10
C VAL A 17 6.73 -4.70 -6.83
N GLN A 18 6.47 -3.46 -6.45
CA GLN A 18 7.54 -2.51 -6.12
C GLN A 18 8.19 -2.85 -4.79
N TYR A 19 7.39 -3.27 -3.79
CA TYR A 19 7.89 -3.79 -2.51
C TYR A 19 6.78 -4.44 -1.69
N THR A 20 7.20 -5.19 -0.67
CA THR A 20 6.36 -5.71 0.41
C THR A 20 6.99 -5.36 1.75
N VAL A 21 6.22 -4.80 2.69
CA VAL A 21 6.71 -4.33 4.00
C VAL A 21 5.73 -4.68 5.11
N ARG A 22 6.22 -4.82 6.34
CA ARG A 22 5.37 -4.92 7.53
C ARG A 22 5.20 -3.53 8.14
N VAL A 23 3.98 -2.99 8.11
CA VAL A 23 3.70 -1.62 8.56
C VAL A 23 3.48 -1.58 10.06
N GLN A 24 4.27 -0.79 10.77
CA GLN A 24 4.04 -0.53 12.19
C GLN A 24 2.98 0.55 12.35
N GLY A 25 1.92 0.26 13.13
CA GLY A 25 0.82 1.18 13.35
C GLY A 25 -0.36 0.99 12.39
N LYS A 26 -1.21 2.02 12.28
CA LYS A 26 -2.52 1.96 11.59
C LYS A 26 -2.60 2.80 10.32
N ASN A 27 -1.52 3.49 9.96
CA ASN A 27 -1.47 4.40 8.82
C ASN A 27 -0.29 4.05 7.93
N PHE A 28 -0.49 4.13 6.62
CA PHE A 28 0.52 3.84 5.62
C PHE A 28 0.46 4.87 4.50
N GLN A 29 1.62 5.38 4.09
CA GLN A 29 1.74 6.28 2.95
C GLN A 29 2.73 5.64 1.96
N PRO A 30 2.23 5.00 0.88
CA PRO A 30 3.10 4.35 -0.10
C PRO A 30 4.06 5.36 -0.74
N LYS A 31 5.35 5.04 -0.74
CA LYS A 31 6.32 5.67 -1.64
C LYS A 31 6.32 4.90 -2.95
N VAL A 32 6.35 5.59 -4.08
CA VAL A 32 6.35 4.97 -5.42
C VAL A 32 7.32 5.72 -6.33
N TYR A 33 7.73 5.07 -7.42
CA TYR A 33 8.78 5.57 -8.33
C TYR A 33 8.27 6.06 -9.69
N SER A 34 6.95 6.09 -9.90
CA SER A 34 6.32 6.63 -11.11
C SER A 34 4.97 7.25 -10.79
N LEU A 35 4.40 7.98 -11.76
CA LEU A 35 3.03 8.51 -11.70
C LEU A 35 2.00 7.60 -12.38
N ASP A 36 2.38 6.36 -12.71
CA ASP A 36 1.42 5.37 -13.17
C ASP A 36 0.43 5.02 -12.04
N PRO A 37 -0.72 4.39 -12.33
CA PRO A 37 -1.62 3.91 -11.29
C PRO A 37 -0.99 2.79 -10.45
N HIS A 38 -1.30 2.76 -9.16
CA HIS A 38 -0.84 1.71 -8.23
C HIS A 38 -2.00 1.08 -7.45
N SER A 39 -1.79 -0.18 -7.10
CA SER A 39 -2.62 -0.93 -6.16
C SER A 39 -1.85 -1.22 -4.87
N VAL A 40 -2.59 -1.27 -3.76
CA VAL A 40 -2.07 -1.68 -2.45
C VAL A 40 -2.87 -2.86 -1.94
N LYS A 41 -2.18 -3.94 -1.61
CA LYS A 41 -2.74 -5.12 -0.92
C LYS A 41 -2.23 -5.20 0.50
N LEU A 42 -3.00 -5.81 1.39
CA LEU A 42 -2.59 -6.04 2.77
C LEU A 42 -3.17 -7.33 3.36
N GLY A 43 -2.64 -7.71 4.52
CA GLY A 43 -3.22 -8.75 5.39
C GLY A 43 -2.31 -9.06 6.57
N LYS A 44 -2.78 -9.88 7.52
CA LYS A 44 -2.05 -10.20 8.75
C LYS A 44 -0.66 -10.80 8.53
N ASN A 45 -0.58 -11.78 7.65
CA ASN A 45 0.64 -12.56 7.37
C ASN A 45 1.06 -12.47 5.90
N ILE A 46 0.08 -12.34 5.01
CA ILE A 46 0.25 -12.27 3.56
C ILE A 46 -0.63 -11.13 3.03
N PRO A 47 -0.21 -10.42 1.96
CA PRO A 47 -0.97 -9.33 1.37
C PRO A 47 -2.04 -9.84 0.39
N ASN A 48 -3.06 -10.53 0.90
CA ASN A 48 -4.07 -11.21 0.10
C ASN A 48 -5.37 -10.40 -0.10
N THR A 49 -5.60 -9.34 0.69
CA THR A 49 -6.75 -8.44 0.55
C THR A 49 -6.35 -7.19 -0.23
N THR A 50 -7.11 -6.80 -1.26
CA THR A 50 -6.92 -5.50 -1.93
C THR A 50 -7.50 -4.38 -1.07
N LEU A 51 -6.65 -3.45 -0.63
CA LEU A 51 -7.10 -2.26 0.10
C LEU A 51 -7.59 -1.17 -0.86
N ILE A 52 -6.82 -0.92 -1.92
CA ILE A 52 -7.11 0.10 -2.92
C ILE A 52 -6.44 -0.28 -4.24
N SER A 53 -7.07 0.09 -5.37
CA SER A 53 -6.58 -0.16 -6.72
C SER A 53 -6.66 1.10 -7.58
N GLY A 54 -5.77 1.22 -8.58
CA GLY A 54 -5.81 2.31 -9.56
C GLY A 54 -5.58 3.70 -8.97
N PHE A 55 -4.90 3.80 -7.82
CA PHE A 55 -4.64 5.09 -7.19
C PHE A 55 -3.53 5.84 -7.91
N ILE A 56 -3.77 7.12 -8.25
CA ILE A 56 -2.77 7.98 -8.87
C ILE A 56 -1.96 8.68 -7.76
N PRO A 57 -0.63 8.47 -7.70
CA PRO A 57 0.23 9.13 -6.73
C PRO A 57 0.39 10.62 -7.06
N VAL A 58 0.77 11.40 -6.04
CA VAL A 58 1.08 12.83 -6.21
C VAL A 58 2.57 13.09 -5.97
N PRO A 59 3.19 14.06 -6.67
CA PRO A 59 4.63 14.34 -6.54
C PRO A 59 5.03 14.80 -5.13
N LYS A 60 4.13 15.50 -4.42
CA LYS A 60 4.40 16.08 -3.11
C LYS A 60 3.80 15.22 -2.01
N GLN A 61 4.65 14.71 -1.13
CA GLN A 61 4.22 13.86 -0.01
C GLN A 61 3.14 14.50 0.88
N LYS A 62 3.20 15.81 1.12
CA LYS A 62 2.22 16.52 1.97
C LYS A 62 0.80 16.51 1.39
N GLU A 63 0.67 16.31 0.08
CA GLU A 63 -0.61 16.27 -0.63
C GLU A 63 -1.14 14.83 -0.76
N ALA A 64 -0.31 13.82 -0.48
CA ALA A 64 -0.70 12.42 -0.59
C ALA A 64 -1.56 11.97 0.60
N LYS A 65 -2.59 11.19 0.30
CA LYS A 65 -3.47 10.59 1.31
C LYS A 65 -2.73 9.51 2.10
N SER A 66 -3.03 9.43 3.39
CA SER A 66 -2.60 8.33 4.25
C SER A 66 -3.66 7.23 4.26
N LEU A 67 -3.25 6.00 3.97
CA LEU A 67 -4.11 4.82 3.94
C LEU A 67 -4.23 4.25 5.35
N LYS A 68 -5.46 3.96 5.80
CA LYS A 68 -5.68 3.17 7.00
C LYS A 68 -5.36 1.71 6.69
N VAL A 69 -4.52 1.10 7.51
CA VAL A 69 -4.14 -0.32 7.37
C VAL A 69 -4.60 -1.07 8.60
N ASP A 70 -5.39 -2.12 8.37
CA ASP A 70 -5.84 -3.05 9.39
C ASP A 70 -5.60 -4.48 8.87
N PRO A 71 -4.80 -5.30 9.56
CA PRO A 71 -4.47 -6.67 9.14
C PRO A 71 -5.67 -7.62 8.96
N TYR A 72 -6.88 -7.22 9.39
CA TYR A 72 -8.09 -8.06 9.40
C TYR A 72 -9.19 -7.59 8.44
N LEU A 73 -8.86 -6.68 7.51
CA LEU A 73 -9.74 -6.31 6.39
C LEU A 73 -9.90 -7.42 5.35
#